data_AF-A0A916HKQ7-F1
#
_entry.id   AF-A0A916HKQ7-F1
#
_cell.length_a   1.000
_cell.length_b   1.000
_cell.length_c   1.000
_cell.angle_alpha   90.00
_cell.angle_beta   90.00
_cell.angle_gamma   90.00
#
_symmetry.space_group_name_H-M   'P 1'
#
loop_
_entity.id
_entity.type
_entity.pdbx_description
1 polymer ?
#
loop_
_entity_poly.entity_id
_entity_poly.type
_entity_poly.pdbx_seq_one_letter_code
_entity_poly.pdbx_strand_id
1 'polypeptide(L)'
;MAEEKSGLMAMLMRPSAKYSLLGLLGFGFVSGIIFWGGFNTAMEATNTLDFCISCHEMRDTVYQEYKQTVHYSNRTGVRAVCSDCHVPKDWVHKMARKIQASGEVYGKIMGTIDTP
;
A
#
# COMPACT_ATOMS: atom_id res chain seq x y z
N MET A 1 -7.64 32.37 -10.19
CA MET A 1 -7.67 30.89 -10.07
C MET A 1 -9.00 30.32 -9.53
N ALA A 2 -10.05 31.13 -9.33
CA ALA A 2 -11.35 30.64 -8.83
C ALA A 2 -12.37 30.28 -9.94
N GLU A 3 -12.16 30.75 -11.18
CA GLU A 3 -13.13 30.58 -12.28
C GLU A 3 -13.04 29.19 -12.96
N GLU A 4 -11.85 28.61 -13.08
CA GLU A 4 -11.62 27.34 -13.80
C GLU A 4 -12.29 26.13 -13.12
N LYS A 5 -12.37 26.14 -11.77
CA LYS A 5 -12.99 25.05 -10.98
C LYS A 5 -14.49 24.91 -11.21
N SER A 6 -15.17 25.99 -11.61
CA SER A 6 -16.61 25.97 -11.91
C SER A 6 -16.90 25.19 -13.20
N GLY A 7 -16.06 25.34 -14.22
CA GLY A 7 -16.21 24.67 -15.52
C GLY A 7 -16.01 23.15 -15.47
N LEU A 8 -14.99 22.68 -14.72
CA LEU A 8 -14.70 21.25 -14.61
C LEU A 8 -15.83 20.50 -13.88
N MET A 9 -16.33 21.03 -12.75
CA MET A 9 -17.43 20.39 -12.03
C MET A 9 -18.74 20.42 -12.82
N ALA A 10 -19.03 21.52 -13.52
CA ALA A 10 -20.18 21.58 -14.42
C ALA A 10 -20.09 20.57 -15.57
N MET A 11 -18.88 20.28 -16.06
CA MET A 11 -18.64 19.26 -17.08
C MET A 11 -18.85 17.83 -16.53
N LEU A 12 -18.39 17.54 -15.31
CA LEU A 12 -18.53 16.22 -14.68
C LEU A 12 -19.96 15.89 -14.24
N MET A 13 -20.75 16.90 -13.85
CA MET A 13 -22.14 16.72 -13.42
C MET A 13 -23.15 16.62 -14.58
N ARG A 14 -22.71 16.81 -15.84
CA ARG A 14 -23.58 16.69 -17.00
C ARG A 14 -23.93 15.22 -17.28
N PRO A 15 -25.23 14.87 -17.40
CA PRO A 15 -25.64 13.50 -17.67
C PRO A 15 -25.10 13.03 -19.03
N SER A 16 -24.67 11.78 -19.10
CA SER A 16 -24.13 11.21 -20.33
C SER A 16 -25.22 11.10 -21.40
N ALA A 17 -25.08 11.83 -22.50
CA ALA A 17 -25.99 11.74 -23.64
C ALA A 17 -25.69 10.52 -24.54
N LYS A 18 -24.56 9.83 -24.34
CA LYS A 18 -24.04 8.78 -25.22
C LYS A 18 -24.09 7.38 -24.60
N TYR A 19 -23.97 7.26 -23.27
CA TYR A 19 -23.86 5.98 -22.58
C TYR A 19 -25.11 5.66 -21.78
N SER A 20 -25.55 4.40 -21.83
CA SER A 20 -26.66 3.91 -21.01
C SER A 20 -26.29 3.97 -19.52
N LEU A 21 -27.26 4.38 -18.68
CA LEU A 21 -27.11 4.42 -17.23
C LEU A 21 -26.65 3.06 -16.68
N LEU A 22 -27.18 1.95 -17.21
CA LEU A 22 -26.79 0.61 -16.82
C LEU A 22 -25.33 0.30 -17.16
N GLY A 23 -24.86 0.76 -18.32
CA GLY A 23 -23.47 0.59 -18.75
C GLY A 23 -22.50 1.39 -17.87
N LEU A 24 -22.86 2.63 -17.52
CA LEU A 24 -22.07 3.46 -16.62
C LEU A 24 -22.00 2.87 -15.20
N LEU A 25 -23.13 2.41 -14.66
CA LEU A 25 -23.18 1.77 -13.36
C LEU A 25 -22.42 0.43 -13.35
N GLY A 26 -22.60 -0.40 -14.38
CA GLY A 26 -21.89 -1.67 -14.52
C GLY A 26 -20.37 -1.46 -14.59
N PHE A 27 -19.91 -0.52 -15.42
CA PHE A 27 -18.49 -0.18 -15.50
C PHE A 27 -17.94 0.37 -14.19
N GLY A 28 -18.66 1.30 -13.55
CA GLY A 28 -18.28 1.86 -12.25
C GLY A 28 -18.18 0.79 -11.16
N PHE A 29 -19.10 -0.17 -11.15
CA PHE A 29 -19.09 -1.27 -10.20
C PHE A 29 -17.91 -2.22 -10.41
N VAL A 30 -17.66 -2.65 -11.66
CA VAL A 30 -16.54 -3.54 -11.99
C VAL A 30 -15.20 -2.86 -11.72
N SER A 31 -15.03 -1.60 -12.14
CA SER A 31 -13.82 -0.82 -11.85
C SER A 31 -13.62 -0.63 -10.34
N GLY A 32 -14.69 -0.38 -9.58
CA GLY A 32 -14.66 -0.28 -8.13
C GLY A 32 -14.16 -1.57 -7.45
N ILE A 33 -14.65 -2.74 -7.87
CA ILE A 33 -14.21 -4.04 -7.35
C ILE A 33 -12.73 -4.26 -7.65
N ILE A 34 -12.30 -4.03 -8.90
CA ILE A 34 -10.90 -4.21 -9.31
C ILE A 34 -10.00 -3.30 -8.50
N PHE A 35 -10.38 -2.03 -8.34
CA PHE A 35 -9.60 -1.07 -7.58
C PHE A 35 -9.50 -1.46 -6.10
N TRP A 36 -10.64 -1.77 -5.47
CA TRP A 36 -10.68 -2.15 -4.06
C TRP A 36 -9.88 -3.43 -3.79
N GLY A 37 -10.06 -4.47 -4.62
CA GLY A 37 -9.35 -5.73 -4.51
C GLY A 37 -7.86 -5.56 -4.75
N GLY A 38 -7.48 -4.85 -5.81
CA GLY A 38 -6.09 -4.56 -6.15
C GLY A 38 -5.39 -3.76 -5.06
N PHE A 39 -6.04 -2.72 -4.54
CA PHE A 39 -5.52 -1.91 -3.45
C PHE A 39 -5.25 -2.74 -2.19
N ASN A 40 -6.22 -3.53 -1.72
CA ASN A 40 -6.03 -4.37 -0.53
C ASN A 40 -4.99 -5.47 -0.75
N THR A 41 -4.90 -6.02 -1.95
CA THR A 41 -3.87 -7.00 -2.31
C THR A 41 -2.48 -6.38 -2.24
N ALA A 42 -2.27 -5.19 -2.81
CA ALA A 42 -0.99 -4.49 -2.74
C ALA A 42 -0.63 -4.11 -1.28
N MET A 43 -1.63 -3.69 -0.51
CA MET A 43 -1.47 -3.38 0.91
C MET A 43 -1.01 -4.59 1.73
N GLU A 44 -1.48 -5.79 1.38
CA GLU A 44 -1.07 -7.03 2.05
C GLU A 44 0.28 -7.55 1.54
N ALA A 45 0.53 -7.45 0.23
CA ALA A 45 1.83 -7.79 -0.35
C ALA A 45 2.97 -6.99 0.30
N THR A 46 2.73 -5.71 0.59
CA THR A 46 3.69 -4.82 1.29
C THR A 46 3.77 -5.06 2.81
N ASN A 47 3.05 -6.06 3.36
CA ASN A 47 3.20 -6.54 4.73
C ASN A 47 3.97 -7.88 4.79
N THR A 48 4.35 -8.46 3.65
CA THR A 48 5.07 -9.73 3.62
C THR A 48 6.53 -9.56 4.02
N LEU A 49 7.13 -10.64 4.54
CA LEU A 49 8.56 -10.65 4.85
C LEU A 49 9.42 -10.36 3.61
N ASP A 50 9.04 -10.90 2.46
CA ASP A 50 9.76 -10.71 1.19
C ASP A 50 9.83 -9.25 0.77
N PHE A 51 8.74 -8.50 0.95
CA PHE A 51 8.76 -7.06 0.71
C PHE A 51 9.66 -6.33 1.71
N CYS A 52 9.56 -6.65 3.00
CA CYS A 52 10.38 -6.04 4.05
C CYS A 52 11.89 -6.20 3.79
N ILE A 53 12.32 -7.35 3.27
CA ILE A 53 13.73 -7.65 2.98
C ILE A 53 14.13 -7.38 1.52
N SER A 54 13.26 -6.73 0.74
CA SER A 54 13.55 -6.36 -0.64
C SER A 54 14.61 -5.24 -0.74
N CYS A 55 14.72 -4.43 0.31
CA CYS A 55 15.76 -3.41 0.48
C CYS A 55 16.99 -4.05 1.14
N HIS A 56 18.19 -3.75 0.63
CA HIS A 56 19.43 -4.34 1.15
C HIS A 56 19.68 -3.93 2.60
N GLU A 57 19.27 -2.71 2.99
CA GLU A 57 19.37 -2.18 4.34
C GLU A 57 18.68 -3.12 5.33
N MET A 58 17.47 -3.58 5.00
CA MET A 58 16.70 -4.48 5.87
C MET A 58 17.19 -5.93 5.77
N ARG A 59 17.61 -6.36 4.58
CA ARG A 59 18.06 -7.74 4.31
C ARG A 59 19.39 -8.07 4.98
N ASP A 60 20.33 -7.14 4.94
CA ASP A 60 21.72 -7.38 5.33
C ASP A 60 21.99 -7.00 6.78
N THR A 61 21.09 -6.21 7.40
CA THR A 61 21.15 -5.87 8.83
C THR A 61 20.03 -6.56 9.63
N VAL A 62 18.87 -5.93 9.76
CA VAL A 62 17.76 -6.32 10.65
C VAL A 62 17.29 -7.75 10.42
N TYR A 63 17.25 -8.21 9.16
CA TYR A 63 16.87 -9.59 8.87
C TYR A 63 17.87 -10.62 9.41
N GLN A 64 19.17 -10.30 9.45
CA GLN A 64 20.17 -11.19 10.03
C GLN A 64 19.99 -11.33 11.54
N GLU A 65 19.64 -10.24 12.22
CA GLU A 65 19.30 -10.24 13.64
C GLU A 65 18.00 -11.02 13.90
N TYR A 66 16.96 -10.76 13.11
CA TYR A 66 15.67 -11.44 13.20
C TYR A 66 15.81 -12.96 13.12
N LYS A 67 16.67 -13.48 12.23
CA LYS A 67 16.94 -14.92 12.08
C LYS A 67 17.48 -15.59 13.34
N GLN A 68 18.14 -14.84 14.22
CA GLN A 68 18.69 -15.34 15.48
C GLN A 68 17.63 -15.35 16.60
N THR A 69 16.43 -14.83 16.35
CA THR A 69 15.37 -14.73 17.35
C THR A 69 14.39 -15.91 17.30
N VAL A 70 13.62 -16.05 18.39
CA VAL A 70 12.50 -17.00 18.48
C VAL A 70 11.38 -16.69 17.47
N HIS A 71 11.29 -15.47 16.94
CA HIS A 71 10.28 -15.14 15.94
C HIS A 71 10.57 -15.82 14.59
N TYR A 72 11.85 -16.07 14.28
CA TYR A 72 12.26 -16.85 13.11
C TYR A 72 12.35 -18.36 13.38
N SER A 73 13.04 -18.76 14.45
CA SER A 73 13.22 -20.18 14.78
C SER A 73 12.42 -20.55 16.02
N ASN A 74 11.22 -21.09 15.82
CA ASN A 74 10.36 -21.59 16.89
C ASN A 74 9.89 -23.02 16.67
N ARG A 75 9.51 -23.66 17.78
CA ARG A 75 8.97 -25.03 17.83
C ARG A 75 7.56 -25.18 17.24
N THR A 76 6.82 -24.08 17.06
CA THR A 76 5.41 -24.11 16.64
C THR A 76 5.23 -24.05 15.12
N GLY A 77 6.25 -23.66 14.38
CA GLY A 77 6.20 -23.46 12.92
C GLY A 77 5.50 -22.16 12.47
N VAL A 78 4.76 -21.49 13.36
CA VAL A 78 4.15 -20.17 13.09
C VAL A 78 5.15 -19.07 13.40
N ARG A 79 5.51 -18.26 12.41
CA ARG A 79 6.49 -17.17 12.53
C ARG A 79 5.78 -15.83 12.51
N ALA A 80 6.11 -14.96 13.46
CA ALA A 80 5.72 -13.56 13.41
C ALA A 80 6.70 -12.82 12.48
N VAL A 81 6.18 -12.19 11.44
CA VAL A 81 6.97 -11.39 10.51
C VAL A 81 7.01 -9.92 10.95
N CYS A 82 7.78 -9.09 10.24
CA CYS A 82 7.98 -7.69 10.57
C CYS A 82 6.64 -6.93 10.77
N SER A 83 5.70 -7.14 9.84
CA SER A 83 4.41 -6.44 9.85
C SER A 83 3.49 -6.84 11.00
N ASP A 84 3.62 -8.05 11.55
CA ASP A 84 2.80 -8.51 12.67
C ASP A 84 2.98 -7.65 13.93
N CYS A 85 4.16 -7.04 14.07
CA CYS A 85 4.50 -6.15 15.19
C CYS A 85 4.60 -4.68 14.77
N HIS A 86 5.10 -4.37 13.57
CA HIS A 86 5.36 -2.98 13.14
C HIS A 86 4.18 -2.30 12.43
N VAL A 87 3.21 -3.05 11.93
CA VAL A 87 2.08 -2.50 11.17
C VAL A 87 0.79 -2.71 11.95
N PRO A 88 0.08 -1.62 12.36
CA PRO A 88 -1.20 -1.75 13.02
C PRO A 88 -2.20 -2.55 12.19
N LYS A 89 -3.07 -3.32 12.86
CA LYS A 89 -4.08 -4.15 12.18
C LYS A 89 -5.33 -3.36 11.81
N ASP A 90 -5.68 -2.34 12.60
CA ASP A 90 -6.80 -1.47 12.31
C ASP A 90 -6.50 -0.59 11.08
N TRP A 91 -7.53 -0.30 10.29
CA TRP A 91 -7.35 0.29 8.96
C TRP A 91 -6.74 1.69 9.03
N VAL A 92 -7.24 2.56 9.93
CA VAL A 92 -6.83 3.97 9.99
C VAL A 92 -5.36 4.09 10.38
N HIS A 93 -4.93 3.40 11.44
CA HIS A 93 -3.54 3.50 11.88
C HIS A 93 -2.60 2.76 10.93
N LYS A 94 -3.04 1.66 10.30
CA LYS A 94 -2.31 1.00 9.20
C LYS A 94 -2.02 1.98 8.07
N MET A 95 -3.04 2.68 7.59
CA MET A 95 -2.91 3.64 6.50
C MET A 95 -1.99 4.79 6.88
N ALA A 96 -2.17 5.37 8.06
CA ALA A 96 -1.31 6.45 8.54
C ALA A 96 0.16 6.03 8.59
N ARG A 97 0.46 4.82 9.10
CA ARG A 97 1.83 4.35 9.16
C ARG A 97 2.41 4.04 7.79
N LYS A 98 1.63 3.49 6.84
CA LYS A 98 2.11 3.28 5.47
C LYS A 98 2.37 4.59 4.71
N ILE A 99 1.57 5.63 4.92
CA ILE A 99 1.84 6.97 4.36
C ILE A 99 3.15 7.55 4.91
N GLN A 100 3.43 7.36 6.19
CA GLN A 100 4.73 7.77 6.74
C GLN A 100 5.88 6.95 6.12
N ALA A 101 5.68 5.65 5.89
CA ALA A 101 6.70 4.74 5.37
C ALA A 101 7.03 5.03 3.91
N SER A 102 6.14 5.64 3.13
CA SER A 102 6.47 6.06 1.76
C SER A 102 7.60 7.09 1.71
N GLY A 103 7.90 7.78 2.81
CA GLY A 103 9.10 8.61 2.93
C GLY A 103 10.40 7.82 2.85
N GLU A 104 10.44 6.59 3.37
CA GLU A 104 11.60 5.68 3.29
C GLU A 104 11.81 5.22 1.85
N VAL A 105 10.73 4.87 1.15
CA VAL A 105 10.75 4.52 -0.29
C VAL A 105 11.24 5.70 -1.13
N TYR A 106 10.73 6.90 -0.86
CA TYR A 106 11.19 8.11 -1.54
C TYR A 106 12.67 8.36 -1.27
N GLY A 107 13.13 8.22 -0.03
CA GLY A 107 14.55 8.36 0.33
C GLY A 107 15.45 7.35 -0.39
N LYS A 108 15.01 6.10 -0.52
CA LYS A 108 15.70 5.07 -1.32
C LYS A 108 15.80 5.45 -2.80
N ILE A 109 14.68 5.88 -3.40
CA ILE A 109 14.64 6.30 -4.81
C ILE A 109 15.56 7.51 -5.05
N MET A 110 15.62 8.44 -4.10
CA MET A 110 16.48 9.61 -4.18
C MET A 110 17.94 9.34 -3.74
N GLY A 111 18.26 8.13 -3.30
CA GLY A 111 19.59 7.74 -2.85
C GLY A 111 20.03 8.36 -1.51
N THR A 112 19.11 8.96 -0.74
CA THR A 112 19.42 9.50 0.59
C THR A 112 19.44 8.42 1.67
N ILE A 113 18.79 7.28 1.41
CA ILE A 113 18.82 6.08 2.24
C ILE A 113 19.33 4.94 1.35
N ASP A 114 20.61 4.61 1.47
CA ASP A 114 21.28 3.60 0.63
C ASP A 114 22.46 2.92 1.35
N THR A 115 22.42 2.84 2.68
CA THR A 115 23.56 2.33 3.48
C THR A 115 23.71 0.83 3.26
N PRO A 116 24.88 0.31 2.82
CA PRO A 116 25.08 -1.12 2.57
C PRO A 116 24.97 -1.99 3.83
#